data_AF-A0A9K3E1U3-F1
#
_entry.id   AF-A0A9K3E1U3-F1
#
_cell.length_a   1.000
_cell.length_b   1.000
_cell.length_c   1.000
_cell.angle_alpha   90.00
_cell.angle_beta   90.00
_cell.angle_gamma   90.00
#
_symmetry.space_group_name_H-M   'P 1'
#
loop_
_entity.id
_entity.type
_entity.pdbx_description
1 polymer ?
#
loop_
_entity_poly.entity_id
_entity_poly.type
_entity_poly.pdbx_seq_one_letter_code
_entity_poly.pdbx_strand_id
1 'polypeptide(L)'
;MASILHLYGFHISQMSPSGMVRVRHFEFLCRSQGMEPTVEKFRAFYQLIRNMGFYSFGNRGAAKKILIGLPKSFHDWKMKLFFIREEVIPIAMMFREPDKIEKEELIIPKGSDSYINLLVTPNRIFGEKVLVAAHMSHK
;
A
#
# COMPACT_ATOMS: atom_id res chain seq x y z
N MET A 1 7.97 -1.61 -0.13
CA MET A 1 7.37 -0.71 -1.14
C MET A 1 8.10 -0.91 -2.45
N ALA A 2 9.43 -0.80 -2.46
CA ALA A 2 10.28 -1.14 -3.61
C ALA A 2 9.95 -2.53 -4.22
N SER A 3 9.88 -3.60 -3.41
CA SER A 3 9.60 -4.94 -3.93
C SER A 3 8.19 -5.11 -4.53
N ILE A 4 7.19 -4.40 -3.99
CA ILE A 4 5.81 -4.40 -4.53
C ILE A 4 5.78 -3.66 -5.87
N LEU A 5 6.40 -2.47 -5.93
CA LEU A 5 6.51 -1.69 -7.17
C LEU A 5 7.28 -2.46 -8.24
N HIS A 6 8.37 -3.11 -7.86
CA HIS A 6 9.20 -3.92 -8.75
C HIS A 6 8.41 -5.10 -9.33
N LEU A 7 7.63 -5.83 -8.51
CA LEU A 7 6.79 -6.92 -9.01
C LEU A 7 5.80 -6.42 -10.08
N TYR A 8 5.09 -5.33 -9.80
CA TYR A 8 4.06 -4.82 -10.71
C TYR A 8 4.61 -3.94 -11.83
N GLY A 9 5.91 -3.64 -11.82
CA GLY A 9 6.63 -3.00 -12.92
C GLY A 9 6.11 -1.62 -13.34
N PHE A 10 5.55 -0.82 -12.42
CA PHE A 10 5.11 0.54 -12.73
C PHE A 10 5.84 1.60 -11.90
N HIS A 11 6.04 2.77 -12.50
CA HIS A 11 6.72 3.88 -11.84
C HIS A 11 5.86 4.44 -10.70
N ILE A 12 6.50 4.83 -9.59
CA ILE A 12 5.78 5.28 -8.38
C ILE A 12 4.82 6.46 -8.65
N SER A 13 5.14 7.34 -9.59
CA SER A 13 4.27 8.47 -10.00
C SER A 13 3.00 8.04 -10.73
N GLN A 14 2.94 6.80 -11.22
CA GLN A 14 1.73 6.22 -11.81
C GLN A 14 0.79 5.63 -10.74
N MET A 15 1.20 5.62 -9.46
CA MET A 15 0.36 5.17 -8.35
C MET A 15 -0.59 6.25 -7.88
N SER A 16 -1.85 5.89 -7.62
CA SER A 16 -2.77 6.77 -6.91
C SER A 16 -2.41 6.90 -5.42
N PRO A 17 -2.76 8.02 -4.76
CA PRO A 17 -2.55 8.19 -3.33
C PRO A 17 -3.15 7.07 -2.47
N SER A 18 -4.31 6.55 -2.88
CA SER A 18 -4.98 5.43 -2.20
C SER A 18 -4.16 4.12 -2.28
N GLY A 19 -3.42 3.91 -3.37
CA GLY A 19 -2.50 2.79 -3.52
C GLY A 19 -1.31 2.93 -2.57
N MET A 20 -0.75 4.14 -2.48
CA MET A 20 0.38 4.44 -1.60
C MET A 20 0.01 4.20 -0.13
N VAL A 21 -1.16 4.66 0.30
CA VAL A 21 -1.66 4.41 1.67
C VAL A 21 -1.77 2.92 1.96
N ARG A 22 -2.29 2.11 1.03
CA ARG A 22 -2.41 0.66 1.24
C ARG A 22 -1.05 -0.02 1.38
N VAL A 23 -0.09 0.32 0.53
CA VAL A 23 1.27 -0.23 0.61
C VAL A 23 1.91 0.16 1.93
N ARG A 24 1.82 1.44 2.31
CA ARG A 24 2.44 1.94 3.54
C ARG A 24 1.79 1.39 4.80
N HIS A 25 0.47 1.32 4.83
CA HIS A 25 -0.30 0.74 5.94
C HIS A 25 0.02 -0.74 6.12
N PHE A 26 0.11 -1.50 5.02
CA PHE A 26 0.50 -2.91 5.07
C PHE A 26 1.90 -3.09 5.65
N GLU A 27 2.89 -2.32 5.20
CA GLU A 27 4.25 -2.38 5.75
C GLU A 27 4.27 -2.09 7.24
N PHE A 28 3.53 -1.05 7.65
CA PHE A 28 3.42 -0.65 9.04
C PHE A 28 2.84 -1.78 9.90
N LEU A 29 1.73 -2.39 9.46
CA LEU A 29 1.11 -3.48 10.18
C LEU A 29 2.04 -4.68 10.32
N CYS A 30 2.71 -5.09 9.23
CA CYS A 30 3.67 -6.17 9.28
C CYS A 30 4.77 -5.88 10.33
N ARG A 31 5.41 -4.72 10.24
CA ARG A 31 6.49 -4.34 11.16
C ARG A 31 6.02 -4.22 12.61
N SER A 32 4.82 -3.68 12.86
CA SER A 32 4.25 -3.57 14.21
C SER A 32 4.02 -4.92 14.90
N GLN A 33 3.90 -5.99 14.10
CA GLN A 33 3.68 -7.36 14.56
C GLN A 33 4.96 -8.22 14.44
N GLY A 34 6.14 -7.59 14.24
CA GLY A 34 7.40 -8.32 14.06
C GLY A 34 7.47 -9.18 12.79
N MET A 35 6.61 -8.92 11.79
CA MET A 35 6.57 -9.65 10.54
C MET A 35 7.28 -8.89 9.42
N GLU A 36 8.04 -9.62 8.61
CA GLU A 36 8.63 -9.05 7.39
C GLU A 36 7.53 -8.77 6.34
N PRO A 37 7.41 -7.54 5.82
CA PRO A 37 6.47 -7.22 4.75
C PRO A 37 6.97 -7.78 3.42
N THR A 38 6.33 -8.85 2.94
CA THR A 38 6.65 -9.46 1.64
C THR A 38 5.56 -9.21 0.61
N VAL A 39 5.91 -9.41 -0.66
CA VAL A 39 4.99 -9.25 -1.79
C VAL A 39 3.86 -10.27 -1.73
N GLU A 40 4.17 -11.50 -1.32
CA GLU A 40 3.21 -12.62 -1.18
C GLU A 40 2.17 -12.29 -0.11
N LYS A 41 2.62 -11.78 1.05
CA LYS A 41 1.73 -11.34 2.12
C LYS A 41 0.86 -10.16 1.70
N PHE A 42 1.41 -9.20 0.95
CA PHE A 42 0.64 -8.07 0.42
C PHE A 42 -0.46 -8.56 -0.53
N ARG A 43 -0.10 -9.46 -1.46
CA ARG A 43 -1.00 -10.09 -2.42
C ARG A 43 -2.09 -10.92 -1.76
N ALA A 44 -1.93 -11.36 -0.51
CA ALA A 44 -3.00 -12.05 0.24
C ALA A 44 -4.22 -11.15 0.50
N PHE A 45 -4.03 -9.83 0.57
CA PHE A 45 -5.08 -8.86 0.91
C PHE A 45 -5.47 -7.97 -0.27
N TYR A 46 -4.50 -7.64 -1.12
CA TYR A 46 -4.67 -6.69 -2.19
C TYR A 46 -4.31 -7.27 -3.56
N GLN A 47 -4.88 -6.70 -4.61
CA GLN A 47 -4.55 -6.99 -6.00
C GLN A 47 -4.35 -5.67 -6.74
N LEU A 48 -3.52 -5.68 -7.78
CA LEU A 48 -3.37 -4.52 -8.66
C LEU A 48 -4.73 -4.17 -9.27
N ILE A 49 -5.03 -2.89 -9.34
CA ILE A 49 -6.15 -2.34 -10.10
C ILE A 49 -5.67 -1.10 -10.83
N ARG A 50 -6.40 -0.72 -11.87
CA ARG A 50 -6.22 0.56 -12.55
C ARG A 50 -7.54 1.31 -12.54
N ASN A 51 -7.51 2.57 -12.09
CA ASN A 51 -8.69 3.42 -12.03
C ASN A 51 -8.32 4.86 -12.39
N MET A 52 -9.13 5.50 -13.22
CA MET A 52 -8.94 6.90 -13.64
C MET A 52 -7.51 7.22 -14.12
N GLY A 53 -6.87 6.30 -14.85
CA GLY A 53 -5.51 6.48 -15.37
C GLY A 53 -4.37 6.15 -14.41
N PHE A 54 -4.64 5.88 -13.13
CA PHE A 54 -3.62 5.54 -12.14
C PHE A 54 -3.67 4.06 -11.74
N TYR A 55 -2.52 3.48 -11.45
CA TYR A 55 -2.41 2.19 -10.77
C TYR A 55 -2.75 2.35 -9.28
N SER A 56 -3.38 1.32 -8.72
CA SER A 56 -3.71 1.26 -7.30
C SER A 56 -3.81 -0.19 -6.85
N PHE A 57 -4.26 -0.40 -5.62
CA PHE A 57 -4.44 -1.72 -5.05
C PHE A 57 -5.86 -1.87 -4.51
N GLY A 58 -6.65 -2.78 -5.07
CA GLY A 58 -7.99 -3.10 -4.58
C GLY A 58 -7.95 -4.20 -3.53
N ASN A 59 -8.96 -4.29 -2.66
CA ASN A 59 -9.12 -5.47 -1.80
C ASN A 59 -9.39 -6.71 -2.68
N ARG A 60 -8.79 -7.85 -2.35
CA ARG A 60 -9.10 -9.13 -3.01
C ARG A 60 -10.38 -9.72 -2.45
N GLY A 61 -11.46 -9.73 -3.24
CA GLY A 61 -12.69 -10.51 -3.00
C GLY A 61 -13.01 -10.84 -1.53
N ALA A 62 -12.87 -12.13 -1.18
CA ALA A 62 -13.17 -12.67 0.15
C ALA A 62 -12.03 -12.51 1.18
N ALA A 63 -10.98 -11.76 0.87
CA ALA A 63 -9.90 -11.50 1.82
C ALA A 63 -10.36 -10.52 2.88
N LYS A 64 -9.90 -10.72 4.12
CA LYS A 64 -10.16 -9.77 5.20
C LYS A 64 -9.59 -8.39 4.87
N LYS A 65 -10.30 -7.35 5.28
CA LYS A 65 -9.90 -5.95 5.07
C LYS A 65 -9.00 -5.50 6.21
N ILE A 66 -7.70 -5.40 5.99
CA ILE A 66 -6.75 -4.96 7.02
C ILE A 66 -6.67 -3.43 7.20
N LEU A 67 -7.21 -2.68 6.23
CA LEU A 67 -7.37 -1.24 6.27
C LEU A 67 -8.84 -0.87 6.11
N ILE A 68 -9.41 -0.23 7.14
CA ILE A 68 -10.77 0.32 7.11
C ILE A 68 -10.69 1.85 7.03
N GLY A 69 -11.59 2.45 6.24
CA GLY A 69 -11.72 3.90 6.16
C GLY A 69 -10.56 4.55 5.41
N LEU A 70 -10.31 4.11 4.17
CA LEU A 70 -9.40 4.86 3.30
C LEU A 70 -9.85 6.32 3.21
N PRO A 71 -8.93 7.30 3.22
CA PRO A 71 -9.28 8.69 2.96
C PRO A 71 -9.97 8.77 1.60
N LYS A 72 -11.21 9.28 1.59
CA LYS A 72 -11.98 9.44 0.35
C LYS A 72 -11.44 10.58 -0.53
N SER A 73 -10.84 11.56 0.12
CA SER A 73 -10.21 12.72 -0.49
C SER A 73 -8.95 13.07 0.30
N PHE A 74 -7.96 13.61 -0.41
CA PHE A 74 -6.84 14.31 0.20
C PHE A 74 -7.07 15.80 -0.03
N HIS A 75 -7.90 16.41 0.82
CA HIS A 75 -8.06 17.86 0.81
C HIS A 75 -6.70 18.52 1.07
N ASP A 76 -6.42 19.57 0.29
CA ASP A 76 -5.17 20.33 0.33
C ASP A 76 -3.92 19.49 0.01
N TRP A 77 -4.06 18.41 -0.77
CA TRP A 77 -2.93 17.53 -1.12
C TRP A 77 -1.76 18.29 -1.74
N LYS A 78 -2.02 19.36 -2.51
CA LYS A 78 -0.99 20.20 -3.12
C LYS A 78 -0.07 20.83 -2.08
N MET A 79 -0.56 21.08 -0.88
CA MET A 79 0.20 21.63 0.25
C MET A 79 0.87 20.53 1.10
N LYS A 80 0.48 19.26 0.92
CA LYS A 80 0.91 18.11 1.73
C LYS A 80 1.82 17.14 0.97
N LEU A 81 1.85 17.23 -0.36
CA LEU A 81 2.69 16.43 -1.24
C LEU A 81 3.79 17.31 -1.83
N PHE A 82 4.95 16.70 -2.04
CA PHE A 82 6.09 17.32 -2.71
C PHE A 82 6.41 16.53 -3.98
N PHE A 83 6.97 17.22 -4.97
CA PHE A 83 7.50 16.58 -6.16
C PHE A 83 8.81 15.88 -5.82
N ILE A 84 8.93 14.63 -6.24
CA ILE A 84 10.17 13.87 -6.15
C ILE A 84 10.85 13.99 -7.52
N ARG A 85 12.07 14.51 -7.51
CA ARG A 85 12.96 14.53 -8.67
C ARG A 85 13.31 13.09 -9.07
N GLU A 86 13.35 12.79 -10.36
CA GLU A 86 13.63 11.42 -10.84
C GLU A 86 15.00 10.93 -10.32
N GLU A 87 15.98 11.83 -10.24
CA GLU A 87 17.36 11.55 -9.86
C GLU A 87 17.52 11.07 -8.41
N VAL A 88 16.51 11.30 -7.54
CA VAL A 88 16.54 10.84 -6.14
C VAL A 88 15.83 9.51 -5.93
N ILE A 89 15.27 8.91 -6.99
CA ILE A 89 14.66 7.59 -6.94
C ILE A 89 15.78 6.56 -7.12
N PRO A 90 16.13 5.76 -6.10
CA PRO A 90 17.30 4.87 -6.12
C PRO A 90 17.12 3.63 -7.01
N ILE A 91 16.03 3.55 -7.77
CA ILE A 91 15.65 2.41 -8.60
C ILE A 91 15.20 2.97 -9.95
N ALA A 92 15.87 2.55 -11.02
CA ALA A 92 15.41 2.79 -12.39
C ALA A 92 14.05 2.10 -12.57
N MET A 93 12.98 2.89 -12.47
CA MET A 93 11.61 2.43 -12.69
C MET A 93 11.16 2.92 -14.04
N MET A 94 10.85 2.02 -14.96
CA MET A 94 10.26 2.40 -16.24
C MET A 94 8.79 2.74 -16.06
N PHE A 95 8.30 3.71 -16.84
CA PHE A 95 6.86 3.92 -16.96
C PHE A 95 6.22 2.67 -17.55
N ARG A 96 5.23 2.12 -16.85
CA ARG A 96 4.43 1.01 -17.38
C ARG A 96 3.42 1.54 -18.37
N GLU A 97 3.37 0.93 -19.54
CA GLU A 97 2.32 1.23 -20.51
C GLU A 97 0.93 0.88 -19.96
N PRO A 98 -0.08 1.72 -20.24
CA PRO A 98 -1.49 1.43 -20.01
C PRO A 98 -1.97 0.05 -20.48
N ASP A 99 -2.02 -0.96 -19.61
CA ASP A 99 -2.55 -2.27 -19.96
C ASP A 99 -3.81 -2.65 -19.14
N LYS A 100 -4.46 -3.73 -19.60
CA LYS A 100 -5.61 -4.32 -18.91
C LYS A 100 -5.09 -5.11 -17.73
N ILE A 101 -5.51 -4.74 -16.51
CA ILE A 101 -5.15 -5.48 -15.30
C ILE A 101 -6.09 -6.67 -15.15
N GLU A 102 -5.53 -7.87 -15.31
CA GLU A 102 -6.25 -9.11 -15.04
C GLU A 102 -6.43 -9.32 -13.53
N LYS A 103 -7.55 -9.96 -13.17
CA LYS A 103 -7.85 -10.25 -11.77
C LYS A 103 -6.99 -11.41 -11.31
N GLU A 104 -6.33 -11.26 -10.16
CA GLU A 104 -5.50 -12.33 -9.61
C GLU A 104 -6.37 -13.41 -8.95
N GLU A 105 -6.29 -14.64 -9.47
CA GLU A 105 -6.98 -15.82 -8.95
C GLU A 105 -6.12 -16.62 -7.96
N LEU A 106 -5.37 -15.93 -7.11
CA LEU A 106 -4.62 -16.61 -6.04
C LEU A 106 -5.58 -17.21 -4.99
N ILE A 107 -5.12 -18.23 -4.27
CA ILE A 107 -5.81 -18.72 -3.07
C ILE A 107 -5.57 -17.72 -1.93
N ILE A 108 -6.56 -17.52 -1.06
CA ILE A 108 -6.40 -16.70 0.16
C ILE A 108 -5.88 -17.63 1.27
N PRO A 109 -4.71 -17.36 1.87
CA PRO A 109 -4.07 -18.26 2.83
C PRO A 109 -4.70 -18.12 4.24
N LYS A 110 -5.99 -18.43 4.36
CA LYS A 110 -6.81 -18.20 5.57
C LYS A 110 -6.25 -18.86 6.84
N GLY A 111 -5.56 -19.99 6.70
CA GLY A 111 -4.97 -20.74 7.82
C GLY A 111 -3.52 -20.37 8.16
N SER A 112 -2.90 -19.43 7.46
CA SER A 112 -1.52 -19.04 7.76
C SER A 112 -1.45 -18.02 8.90
N ASP A 113 -0.49 -18.16 9.81
CA ASP A 113 -0.28 -17.23 10.92
C ASP A 113 -0.09 -15.79 10.43
N SER A 114 0.67 -15.62 9.35
CA SER A 114 0.91 -14.31 8.74
C SER A 114 -0.39 -13.65 8.25
N TYR A 115 -1.34 -14.44 7.78
CA TYR A 115 -2.65 -13.94 7.41
C TYR A 115 -3.45 -13.63 8.66
N ILE A 116 -3.57 -14.56 9.61
CA ILE A 116 -4.40 -14.43 10.81
C ILE A 116 -3.98 -13.22 11.66
N ASN A 117 -2.68 -13.05 11.91
CA ASN A 117 -2.14 -12.05 12.82
C ASN A 117 -2.26 -10.60 12.32
N LEU A 118 -2.41 -10.38 11.00
CA LEU A 118 -2.61 -9.03 10.45
C LEU A 118 -4.05 -8.55 10.72
N LEU A 119 -4.27 -7.93 11.87
CA LEU A 119 -5.59 -7.47 12.29
C LEU A 119 -6.08 -6.26 11.49
N VAL A 120 -7.41 -6.13 11.47
CA VAL A 120 -8.09 -4.96 10.94
C VAL A 120 -7.72 -3.73 11.75
N THR A 121 -7.08 -2.75 11.12
CA THR A 121 -6.77 -1.48 11.78
C THR A 121 -7.47 -0.35 11.05
N PRO A 122 -8.37 0.40 11.72
CA PRO A 122 -8.98 1.58 11.12
C PRO A 122 -7.89 2.62 10.86
N ASN A 123 -8.00 3.33 9.74
CA ASN A 123 -7.23 4.55 9.54
C ASN A 123 -7.79 5.61 10.50
N ARG A 124 -7.27 5.67 11.72
CA ARG A 124 -7.66 6.70 12.68
C ARG A 124 -6.99 7.99 12.26
N ILE A 125 -7.81 8.94 11.81
CA ILE A 125 -7.41 10.35 11.75
C ILE A 125 -7.39 10.82 13.20
N PHE A 126 -6.23 10.72 13.83
CA PHE A 126 -5.98 11.52 15.02
C PHE A 126 -5.95 12.99 14.58
N GLY A 127 -6.44 13.93 15.42
CA GLY A 127 -6.41 15.36 15.10
C GLY A 127 -5.04 15.85 14.65
N GLU A 128 -4.93 17.08 14.12
CA GLU A 128 -3.85 17.68 13.30
C GLU A 128 -2.37 17.40 13.66
N LYS A 129 -2.04 16.69 14.74
CA LYS A 129 -0.70 16.46 15.25
C LYS A 129 -0.36 15.01 15.60
N VAL A 130 -0.92 13.99 14.94
CA VAL A 130 -0.43 12.61 15.19
C VAL A 130 -0.22 11.83 13.90
N LEU A 131 1.02 11.86 13.41
CA LEU A 131 1.58 10.75 12.67
C LEU A 131 1.95 9.68 13.70
N VAL A 132 1.13 8.65 13.88
CA VAL A 132 1.55 7.46 14.63
C VAL A 132 2.50 6.67 13.74
N ALA A 133 3.78 7.04 13.76
CA ALA A 133 4.85 6.13 13.40
C ALA A 133 5.02 5.16 14.58
N ALA A 134 4.66 3.88 14.39
CA ALA A 134 5.02 2.84 15.33
C ALA A 134 6.54 2.79 15.36
N HIS A 135 7.09 2.99 16.56
CA HIS A 135 8.51 2.93 16.89
C HIS A 135 9.38 4.07 16.31
N MET A 136 9.20 5.26 16.87
CA MET A 136 10.35 6.09 17.21
C MET A 136 10.55 6.02 18.72
N SER A 137 11.45 5.14 19.16
CA SER A 137 11.94 5.15 20.53
C SER A 137 12.70 6.46 20.76
N HIS A 138 12.22 7.30 21.67
CA HIS A 138 13.08 8.30 22.28
C HIS A 138 14.11 7.56 23.16
N LYS A 139 15.38 7.65 22.79
CA LYS A 139 16.47 7.69 23.77
C LYS A 139 16.85 9.14 23.97
#